data_AF-A0A7V4UHY5-F1
#
_entry.id   AF-A0A7V4UHY5-F1
#
_cell.length_a   1.000
_cell.length_b   1.000
_cell.length_c   1.000
_cell.angle_alpha   90.00
_cell.angle_beta   90.00
_cell.angle_gamma   90.00
#
_symmetry.space_group_name_H-M   'P 1'
#
loop_
_entity.id
_entity.type
_entity.pdbx_description
1 polymer ?
#
loop_
_entity_poly.entity_id
_entity_poly.type
_entity_poly.pdbx_seq_one_letter_code
_entity_poly.pdbx_strand_id
1 'polypeptide(L)'
;MACKSSGRRPAWFLPLGLALAGLGGLAAADETDRQRVERLEKLSPEQKEELLRKKQRFEQLSPEEQQRLRELHAAITADPEAAVLEETIKRYNQWLATLPSPKRAALLVIQDPKERIARIKEEMRQQEEQRFREFLPALPERDQEVIRQWIVDFVVRNADAIRERLRDDTLRYIDEAPDEATRRERLVRSWEMRRREPGMPYPAGEDLLRLVDLFSPETREKINALPAGQASASLEERQAQRQARVLELVRAALVSRTFPQPTREELLQFYANMKPDDPRRTRLEGREGDDLLSELRRQWNFERWRERGGPGAGWGPRPGGPFGRGDRERDDERGGKGRPRGPEDGRPPPPPPG
;
A
#
# COMPACT_ATOMS: atom_id res chain seq x y z
N MET A 1 61.28 -22.86 -9.86
CA MET A 1 60.66 -21.59 -10.28
C MET A 1 59.15 -21.77 -10.33
N ALA A 2 58.42 -20.85 -9.70
CA ALA A 2 56.97 -20.62 -9.75
C ALA A 2 56.01 -21.76 -9.33
N CYS A 3 55.80 -21.91 -8.01
CA CYS A 3 54.61 -22.53 -7.45
C CYS A 3 53.44 -21.52 -7.48
N LYS A 4 52.37 -21.84 -8.22
CA LYS A 4 51.12 -21.08 -8.26
C LYS A 4 50.36 -21.26 -6.94
N SER A 5 50.28 -20.22 -6.11
CA SER A 5 49.36 -20.15 -4.97
C SER A 5 47.97 -19.73 -5.45
N SER A 6 47.06 -20.68 -5.63
CA SER A 6 45.62 -20.40 -5.75
C SER A 6 45.04 -20.15 -4.35
N GLY A 7 44.94 -18.87 -3.98
CA GLY A 7 44.27 -18.45 -2.75
C GLY A 7 42.77 -18.72 -2.84
N ARG A 8 42.32 -19.83 -2.23
CA ARG A 8 40.92 -20.02 -1.83
C ARG A 8 40.64 -19.05 -0.69
N ARG A 9 39.81 -18.02 -0.94
CA ARG A 9 39.20 -17.23 0.13
C ARG A 9 38.04 -18.03 0.70
N PRO A 10 38.00 -18.39 1.99
CA PRO A 10 36.81 -18.97 2.57
C PRO A 10 35.81 -17.84 2.86
N ALA A 11 34.67 -17.88 2.19
CA ALA A 11 33.51 -17.04 2.47
C ALA A 11 32.86 -17.48 3.78
N TRP A 12 33.22 -16.82 4.89
CA TRP A 12 32.48 -16.90 6.14
C TRP A 12 31.65 -15.61 6.29
N PHE A 13 30.48 -15.58 5.67
CA PHE A 13 29.45 -14.59 5.99
C PHE A 13 28.43 -15.27 6.91
N LEU A 14 28.73 -15.31 8.20
CA LEU A 14 27.77 -15.66 9.23
C LEU A 14 26.93 -14.40 9.57
N PRO A 15 25.60 -14.47 9.57
CA PRO A 15 24.76 -13.35 9.94
C PRO A 15 24.83 -13.18 11.47
N LEU A 16 25.60 -12.21 11.94
CA LEU A 16 25.68 -11.85 13.36
C LEU A 16 24.40 -11.10 13.78
N GLY A 17 23.30 -11.84 13.92
CA GLY A 17 22.07 -11.37 14.58
C GLY A 17 22.25 -11.44 16.09
N LEU A 18 22.95 -10.46 16.66
CA LEU A 18 23.18 -10.36 18.10
C LEU A 18 21.97 -9.66 18.75
N ALA A 19 20.95 -10.45 19.04
CA ALA A 19 19.81 -10.03 19.86
C ALA A 19 20.28 -9.74 21.29
N LEU A 20 20.64 -8.48 21.56
CA LEU A 20 20.78 -7.93 22.90
C LEU A 20 19.37 -7.73 23.51
N ALA A 21 18.70 -8.85 23.80
CA ALA A 21 17.51 -8.88 24.64
C ALA A 21 17.95 -8.91 26.11
N GLY A 22 17.37 -7.99 26.89
CA GLY A 22 17.88 -7.51 28.16
C GLY A 22 17.83 -8.49 29.33
N LEU A 23 18.82 -8.32 30.20
CA LEU A 23 18.60 -8.34 31.64
C LEU A 23 19.03 -6.95 32.11
N GLY A 24 18.09 -6.16 32.62
CA GLY A 24 18.38 -4.86 33.19
C GLY A 24 19.27 -5.01 34.42
N GLY A 25 20.22 -4.08 34.58
CA GLY A 25 21.07 -4.00 35.76
C GLY A 25 22.40 -3.31 35.53
N LEU A 26 22.34 -1.99 35.28
CA LEU A 26 23.27 -0.93 35.70
C LEU A 26 24.65 -1.33 36.24
N ALA A 27 25.68 -0.69 35.68
CA ALA A 27 27.02 -0.46 36.24
C ALA A 27 27.86 -1.71 36.57
N ALA A 28 28.89 -2.00 35.77
CA ALA A 28 29.88 -3.01 36.15
C ALA A 28 31.27 -2.81 35.53
N ALA A 29 31.80 -1.58 35.56
CA ALA A 29 33.25 -1.46 35.64
C ALA A 29 33.76 -1.75 37.07
N ASP A 30 32.88 -1.72 38.08
CA ASP A 30 33.23 -1.77 39.52
C ASP A 30 32.40 -2.80 40.32
N GLU A 31 31.73 -3.74 39.63
CA GLU A 31 30.95 -4.79 40.30
C GLU A 31 31.89 -5.89 40.83
N THR A 32 31.91 -6.08 42.14
CA THR A 32 32.73 -7.09 42.80
C THR A 32 32.30 -8.51 42.41
N ASP A 33 33.23 -9.46 42.41
CA ASP A 33 32.93 -10.86 42.04
C ASP A 33 31.80 -11.48 42.88
N ARG A 34 31.64 -11.03 44.13
CA ARG A 34 30.54 -11.44 45.02
C ARG A 34 29.17 -10.98 44.51
N GLN A 35 29.06 -9.74 44.02
CA GLN A 35 27.82 -9.21 43.44
C GLN A 35 27.43 -9.93 42.14
N ARG A 36 28.44 -10.33 41.34
CA ARG A 36 28.22 -11.14 40.13
C ARG A 36 27.65 -12.51 40.45
N VAL A 37 28.20 -13.18 41.48
CA VAL A 37 27.71 -14.49 41.94
C VAL A 37 26.27 -14.38 42.44
N GLU A 38 25.96 -13.40 43.29
CA GLU A 38 24.59 -13.19 43.79
C GLU A 38 23.59 -12.88 42.66
N ARG A 39 24.01 -12.14 41.63
CA ARG A 39 23.17 -11.90 40.44
C ARG A 39 22.91 -13.17 39.67
N LEU A 40 23.93 -14.01 39.46
CA LEU A 40 23.79 -15.29 38.77
C LEU A 40 22.89 -16.26 39.54
N GLU A 41 22.93 -16.26 40.87
CA GLU A 41 22.06 -17.10 41.69
C GLU A 41 20.58 -16.74 41.54
N LYS A 42 20.27 -15.45 41.38
CA LYS A 42 18.91 -14.93 41.20
C LYS A 42 18.31 -15.20 39.81
N LEU A 43 19.09 -15.67 38.84
CA LEU A 43 18.59 -15.99 37.51
C LEU A 43 17.78 -17.29 37.50
N SER A 44 16.67 -17.29 36.76
CA SER A 44 15.91 -18.51 36.49
C SER A 44 16.73 -19.51 35.65
N PRO A 45 16.38 -20.80 35.64
CA PRO A 45 17.04 -21.79 34.79
C PRO A 45 17.10 -21.37 33.31
N GLU A 46 16.01 -20.82 32.77
CA GLU A 46 15.90 -20.36 31.39
C GLU A 46 16.82 -19.16 31.12
N GLN A 47 16.92 -18.24 32.08
CA GLN A 47 17.82 -17.08 31.98
C GLN A 47 19.30 -17.49 32.02
N LYS A 48 19.64 -18.50 32.84
CA LYS A 48 20.99 -19.08 32.89
C LYS A 48 21.35 -19.76 31.58
N GLU A 49 20.42 -20.51 30.99
CA GLU A 49 20.63 -21.16 29.69
C GLU A 49 20.83 -20.12 28.58
N GLU A 50 19.99 -19.08 28.52
CA GLU A 50 20.16 -18.00 27.54
C GLU A 50 21.49 -17.26 27.73
N LEU A 51 21.92 -17.03 28.97
CA LEU A 51 23.22 -16.44 29.29
C LEU A 51 24.38 -17.32 28.80
N LEU A 52 24.30 -18.64 29.00
CA LEU A 52 25.29 -19.59 28.50
C LEU A 52 25.35 -19.59 26.97
N ARG A 53 24.21 -19.58 26.28
CA ARG A 53 24.15 -19.50 24.81
C ARG A 53 24.75 -18.18 24.28
N LYS A 54 24.53 -17.07 24.99
CA LYS A 54 25.16 -15.77 24.66
C LYS A 54 26.68 -15.81 24.86
N LYS A 55 27.15 -16.37 25.98
CA LYS A 55 28.58 -16.55 26.26
C LYS A 55 29.27 -17.39 25.19
N GLN A 56 28.72 -18.56 24.85
CA GLN A 56 29.28 -19.43 23.82
C GLN A 56 29.38 -18.73 22.46
N ARG A 57 28.35 -17.97 22.05
CA ARG A 57 28.39 -17.19 20.81
C ARG A 57 29.47 -16.12 20.82
N PHE A 58 29.71 -15.47 21.97
CA PHE A 58 30.77 -14.48 22.10
C PHE A 58 32.16 -15.12 22.05
N GLU A 59 32.36 -16.26 22.71
CA GLU A 59 33.63 -17.01 22.72
C GLU A 59 33.99 -17.59 21.34
N GLN A 60 33.01 -17.81 20.46
CA GLN A 60 33.22 -18.25 19.08
C GLN A 60 33.68 -17.13 18.13
N LEU A 61 33.64 -15.86 18.55
CA LEU A 61 34.11 -14.72 17.74
C LEU A 61 35.64 -14.66 17.73
N SER A 62 36.21 -14.01 16.70
CA SER A 62 37.66 -13.77 16.68
C SER A 62 38.10 -12.88 17.85
N PRO A 63 39.35 -12.99 18.34
CA PRO A 63 39.84 -12.12 19.41
C PRO A 63 39.67 -10.63 19.11
N GLU A 64 39.83 -10.23 17.84
CA GLU A 64 39.65 -8.85 17.38
C GLU A 64 38.18 -8.41 17.48
N GLU A 65 37.24 -9.28 17.08
CA GLU A 65 35.81 -9.00 17.19
C GLU A 65 35.35 -8.95 18.65
N GLN A 66 35.85 -9.84 19.51
CA GLN A 66 35.58 -9.81 20.95
C GLN A 66 36.06 -8.50 21.57
N GLN A 67 37.27 -8.08 21.23
CA GLN A 67 37.85 -6.82 21.73
C GLN A 67 37.05 -5.60 21.25
N ARG A 68 36.71 -5.56 19.96
CA ARG A 68 35.86 -4.50 19.39
C ARG A 68 34.52 -4.38 20.11
N LEU A 69 33.87 -5.50 20.44
CA LEU A 69 32.59 -5.50 21.16
C LEU A 69 32.74 -5.00 22.60
N ARG A 70 33.83 -5.34 23.30
CA ARG A 70 34.13 -4.82 24.64
C ARG A 70 34.33 -3.32 24.62
N GLU A 71 35.10 -2.82 23.65
CA GLU A 71 35.33 -1.38 23.46
C GLU A 71 34.04 -0.63 23.15
N LEU A 72 33.20 -1.18 22.26
CA LEU A 72 31.89 -0.61 21.96
C LEU A 72 30.98 -0.56 23.20
N HIS A 73 30.95 -1.64 23.98
CA HIS A 73 30.17 -1.68 25.21
C HIS A 73 30.67 -0.66 26.25
N ALA A 74 31.99 -0.55 26.42
CA ALA A 74 32.58 0.45 27.30
C ALA A 74 32.26 1.88 26.84
N ALA A 75 32.32 2.15 25.54
CA ALA A 75 31.97 3.45 24.96
C ALA A 75 30.50 3.80 25.18
N ILE A 76 29.57 2.87 24.95
CA ILE A 76 28.14 3.09 25.21
C ILE A 76 27.88 3.34 26.70
N THR A 77 28.53 2.59 27.58
CA THR A 77 28.32 2.67 29.03
C THR A 77 28.88 3.96 29.63
N ALA A 78 29.98 4.47 29.07
CA ALA A 78 30.59 5.72 29.52
C ALA A 78 29.89 6.98 28.99
N ASP A 79 28.99 6.83 28.02
CA ASP A 79 28.27 7.95 27.41
C ASP A 79 27.24 8.57 28.38
N PRO A 80 27.12 9.91 28.47
CA PRO A 80 26.09 10.56 29.30
C PRO A 80 24.65 10.11 28.97
N GLU A 81 24.39 9.68 27.73
CA GLU A 81 23.10 9.18 27.27
C GLU A 81 23.06 7.64 27.16
N ALA A 82 23.91 6.92 27.91
CA ALA A 82 24.02 5.46 27.89
C ALA A 82 22.66 4.74 27.91
N ALA A 83 21.73 5.19 28.77
CA ALA A 83 20.39 4.61 28.87
C ALA A 83 19.59 4.72 27.56
N VAL A 84 19.73 5.85 26.85
CA VAL A 84 19.07 6.09 25.55
C VAL A 84 19.70 5.23 24.46
N LEU A 85 21.03 5.11 24.46
CA LEU A 85 21.76 4.28 23.49
C LEU A 85 21.42 2.80 23.65
N GLU A 86 21.39 2.29 24.89
CA GLU A 86 20.98 0.92 25.18
C GLU A 86 19.55 0.62 24.71
N GLU A 87 18.62 1.52 25.00
CA GLU A 87 17.24 1.39 24.57
C GLU A 87 17.12 1.45 23.04
N THR A 88 17.90 2.31 22.39
CA THR A 88 17.95 2.42 20.92
C THR A 88 18.44 1.12 20.29
N ILE A 89 19.48 0.48 20.84
CA ILE A 89 19.99 -0.81 20.36
C ILE A 89 18.93 -1.90 20.52
N LYS A 90 18.20 -1.93 21.65
CA LYS A 90 17.11 -2.89 21.87
C LYS A 90 16.01 -2.72 20.83
N ARG A 91 15.51 -1.50 20.64
CA ARG A 91 14.47 -1.19 19.65
C ARG A 91 14.91 -1.52 18.23
N TYR A 92 16.16 -1.19 17.88
CA TYR A 92 16.72 -1.52 16.59
C TYR A 92 16.76 -3.04 16.36
N ASN A 93 17.21 -3.83 17.33
CA ASN A 93 17.24 -5.29 17.20
C ASN A 93 15.84 -5.91 17.12
N GLN A 94 14.89 -5.41 17.92
CA GLN A 94 13.49 -5.83 17.86
C GLN A 94 12.90 -5.54 16.47
N TRP A 95 13.13 -4.35 15.93
CA TRP A 95 12.70 -3.99 14.59
C TRP A 95 13.39 -4.85 13.51
N LEU A 96 14.70 -5.06 13.60
CA LEU A 96 15.47 -5.86 12.65
C LEU A 96 14.98 -7.33 12.59
N ALA A 97 14.47 -7.84 13.72
CA ALA A 97 13.85 -9.17 13.81
C ALA A 97 12.52 -9.25 13.04
N THR A 98 11.80 -8.13 12.85
CA THR A 98 10.58 -8.07 12.04
C THR A 98 10.84 -8.13 10.53
N LEU A 99 12.07 -7.86 10.09
CA LEU A 99 12.40 -7.83 8.67
C LEU A 99 12.65 -9.24 8.08
N PRO A 100 12.21 -9.49 6.83
CA PRO A 100 12.59 -10.67 6.07
C PRO A 100 14.11 -10.81 5.93
N SER A 101 14.59 -12.06 5.89
CA SER A 101 16.03 -12.38 5.81
C SER A 101 16.79 -11.62 4.71
N PRO A 102 16.28 -11.51 3.46
CA PRO A 102 16.98 -10.76 2.40
C PRO A 102 17.15 -9.27 2.72
N LYS A 103 16.12 -8.63 3.31
CA LYS A 103 16.16 -7.22 3.71
C LYS A 103 17.17 -6.99 4.84
N ARG A 104 17.22 -7.91 5.81
CA ARG A 104 18.20 -7.88 6.90
C ARG A 104 19.63 -8.00 6.36
N ALA A 105 19.89 -8.93 5.45
CA ALA A 105 21.19 -9.12 4.83
C ALA A 105 21.63 -7.87 4.05
N ALA A 106 20.72 -7.27 3.27
CA ALA A 106 21.01 -6.04 2.52
C ALA A 106 21.46 -4.88 3.43
N LEU A 107 20.84 -4.71 4.60
CA LEU A 107 21.24 -3.68 5.57
C LEU A 107 22.65 -3.92 6.14
N LEU A 108 23.05 -5.19 6.34
CA LEU A 108 24.35 -5.54 6.91
C LEU A 108 25.52 -5.29 5.94
N VAL A 109 25.26 -5.31 4.63
CA VAL A 109 26.28 -5.05 3.59
C VAL A 109 26.69 -3.58 3.53
N ILE A 110 25.79 -2.65 3.88
CA ILE A 110 26.05 -1.21 3.81
C ILE A 110 27.08 -0.81 4.87
N GLN A 111 28.29 -0.44 4.46
CA GLN A 111 29.39 -0.11 5.39
C GLN A 111 29.26 1.30 5.98
N ASP A 112 28.78 2.27 5.19
CA ASP A 112 28.63 3.64 5.67
C ASP A 112 27.44 3.76 6.64
N PRO A 113 27.66 4.23 7.89
CA PRO A 113 26.58 4.39 8.86
C PRO A 113 25.47 5.34 8.39
N LYS A 114 25.80 6.41 7.65
CA LYS A 114 24.79 7.38 7.19
C LYS A 114 23.89 6.77 6.13
N GLU A 115 24.47 6.09 5.14
CA GLU A 115 23.73 5.33 4.14
C GLU A 115 22.87 4.24 4.77
N ARG A 116 23.40 3.50 5.77
CA ARG A 116 22.64 2.46 6.47
C ARG A 116 21.44 3.06 7.20
N ILE A 117 21.62 4.18 7.90
CA ILE A 117 20.51 4.90 8.57
C ILE A 117 19.47 5.37 7.55
N ALA A 118 19.88 5.92 6.41
CA ALA A 118 18.96 6.34 5.36
C ALA A 118 18.14 5.15 4.83
N ARG A 119 18.78 4.00 4.61
CA ARG A 119 18.10 2.77 4.18
C ARG A 119 17.12 2.24 5.23
N ILE A 120 17.49 2.27 6.51
CA ILE A 120 16.61 1.90 7.62
C ILE A 120 15.35 2.78 7.63
N LYS A 121 15.52 4.10 7.53
CA LYS A 121 14.38 5.04 7.49
C LYS A 121 13.44 4.73 6.32
N GLU A 122 13.99 4.43 5.15
CA GLU A 122 13.19 4.05 3.99
C GLU A 122 12.42 2.74 4.22
N GLU A 123 13.05 1.72 4.80
CA GLU A 123 12.36 0.46 5.14
C GLU A 123 11.25 0.66 6.17
N MET A 124 11.47 1.49 7.19
CA MET A 124 10.41 1.82 8.16
C MET A 124 9.26 2.57 7.50
N ARG A 125 9.55 3.51 6.60
CA ARG A 125 8.53 4.22 5.81
C ARG A 125 7.69 3.25 4.99
N GLN A 126 8.31 2.29 4.32
CA GLN A 126 7.60 1.27 3.53
C GLN A 126 6.72 0.38 4.42
N GLN A 127 7.20 -0.03 5.59
CA GLN A 127 6.40 -0.83 6.53
C GLN A 127 5.16 -0.08 7.01
N GLU A 128 5.29 1.21 7.33
CA GLU A 128 4.14 2.01 7.73
C GLU A 128 3.16 2.27 6.60
N GLU A 129 3.67 2.55 5.39
CA GLU A 129 2.83 2.70 4.20
C GLU A 129 2.05 1.41 3.92
N GLN A 130 2.70 0.26 4.07
CA GLN A 130 2.05 -1.04 3.94
C GLN A 130 0.97 -1.27 5.00
N ARG A 131 1.28 -1.03 6.28
CA ARG A 131 0.30 -1.12 7.38
C ARG A 131 -0.90 -0.20 7.16
N PHE A 132 -0.66 1.02 6.65
CA PHE A 132 -1.74 1.94 6.33
C PHE A 132 -2.60 1.43 5.18
N ARG A 133 -2.01 0.84 4.13
CA ARG A 133 -2.76 0.21 3.02
C ARG A 133 -3.60 -0.97 3.47
N GLU A 134 -3.08 -1.80 4.37
CA GLU A 134 -3.83 -2.91 4.99
C GLU A 134 -4.98 -2.42 5.87
N PHE A 135 -4.82 -1.25 6.48
CA PHE A 135 -5.86 -0.60 7.28
C PHE A 135 -7.01 -0.04 6.43
N LEU A 136 -6.75 0.44 5.20
CA LEU A 136 -7.78 1.02 4.31
C LEU A 136 -9.05 0.15 4.18
N PRO A 137 -8.97 -1.17 3.91
CA PRO A 137 -10.16 -2.01 3.83
C PRO A 137 -10.74 -2.43 5.18
N ALA A 138 -9.99 -2.28 6.27
CA ALA A 138 -10.40 -2.61 7.63
C ALA A 138 -10.82 -1.35 8.42
N LEU A 139 -11.09 -0.23 7.73
CA LEU A 139 -11.52 1.01 8.37
C LEU A 139 -12.78 0.75 9.21
N PRO A 140 -12.87 1.23 10.46
CA PRO A 140 -14.06 1.05 11.28
C PRO A 140 -15.33 1.53 10.57
N GLU A 141 -16.44 0.79 10.70
CA GLU A 141 -17.72 1.12 10.03
C GLU A 141 -18.17 2.56 10.30
N ARG A 142 -17.98 3.03 11.54
CA ARG A 142 -18.24 4.42 11.92
C ARG A 142 -17.49 5.42 11.04
N ASP A 143 -16.20 5.19 10.82
CA ASP A 143 -15.37 6.11 10.04
C ASP A 143 -15.69 6.01 8.53
N GLN A 144 -16.11 4.83 8.07
CA GLN A 144 -16.66 4.69 6.71
C GLN A 144 -17.94 5.53 6.53
N GLU A 145 -18.85 5.53 7.52
CA GLU A 145 -20.06 6.36 7.51
C GLU A 145 -19.72 7.85 7.53
N VAL A 146 -18.77 8.25 8.38
CA VAL A 146 -18.28 9.64 8.44
C VAL A 146 -17.81 10.11 7.06
N ILE A 147 -17.00 9.30 6.36
CA ILE A 147 -16.55 9.64 5.01
C ILE A 147 -17.73 9.72 4.04
N ARG A 148 -18.67 8.76 4.11
CA ARG A 148 -19.85 8.74 3.23
C ARG A 148 -20.69 9.99 3.39
N GLN A 149 -21.03 10.35 4.62
CA GLN A 149 -21.82 11.54 4.91
C GLN A 149 -21.07 12.81 4.49
N TRP A 150 -19.78 12.89 4.80
CA TRP A 150 -18.96 14.04 4.41
C TRP A 150 -18.87 14.22 2.89
N ILE A 151 -18.79 13.14 2.10
CA ILE A 151 -18.83 13.21 0.63
C ILE A 151 -20.16 13.78 0.15
N VAL A 152 -21.27 13.31 0.72
CA VAL A 152 -22.61 13.83 0.38
C VAL A 152 -22.67 15.33 0.68
N ASP A 153 -22.21 15.75 1.86
CA ASP A 153 -22.22 17.15 2.27
C ASP A 153 -21.29 18.01 1.39
N PHE A 154 -20.13 17.48 1.01
CA PHE A 154 -19.21 18.13 0.08
C PHE A 154 -19.88 18.37 -1.28
N VAL A 155 -20.52 17.34 -1.84
CA VAL A 155 -21.21 17.45 -3.14
C VAL A 155 -22.36 18.44 -3.07
N VAL A 156 -23.15 18.41 -1.99
CA VAL A 156 -24.27 19.35 -1.79
C VAL A 156 -23.76 20.79 -1.67
N ARG A 157 -22.69 21.01 -0.90
CA ARG A 157 -22.08 22.35 -0.75
C ARG A 157 -21.52 22.90 -2.06
N ASN A 158 -21.05 22.02 -2.93
CA ASN A 158 -20.50 22.37 -4.24
C ASN A 158 -21.48 22.11 -5.39
N ALA A 159 -22.78 21.98 -5.11
CA ALA A 159 -23.76 21.52 -6.08
C ALA A 159 -23.79 22.39 -7.35
N ASP A 160 -23.78 23.71 -7.21
CA ASP A 160 -23.83 24.64 -8.34
C ASP A 160 -22.59 24.49 -9.23
N ALA A 161 -21.39 24.53 -8.63
CA ALA A 161 -20.13 24.35 -9.33
C ALA A 161 -20.02 22.97 -10.01
N ILE A 162 -20.59 21.93 -9.41
CA ILE A 162 -20.66 20.59 -10.02
C ILE A 162 -21.63 20.63 -11.21
N ARG A 163 -22.83 21.18 -11.03
CA ARG A 163 -23.87 21.24 -12.06
C ARG A 163 -23.41 22.00 -13.30
N GLU A 164 -22.67 23.09 -13.15
CA GLU A 164 -22.07 23.86 -14.25
C GLU A 164 -21.10 23.03 -15.12
N ARG A 165 -20.53 21.96 -14.57
CA ARG A 165 -19.61 21.05 -15.29
C ARG A 165 -20.28 19.79 -15.80
N LEU A 166 -21.54 19.54 -15.41
CA LEU A 166 -22.29 18.41 -15.92
C LEU A 166 -22.82 18.70 -17.32
N ARG A 167 -23.05 17.62 -18.07
CA ARG A 167 -23.69 17.68 -19.39
C ARG A 167 -25.20 17.83 -19.22
N ASP A 168 -25.87 18.43 -20.21
CA ASP A 168 -27.32 18.69 -20.17
C ASP A 168 -28.18 17.42 -19.98
N ASP A 169 -27.76 16.30 -20.58
CA ASP A 169 -28.41 15.00 -20.42
C ASP A 169 -28.40 14.52 -18.95
N THR A 170 -27.30 14.79 -18.27
CA THR A 170 -27.05 14.41 -16.88
C THR A 170 -27.82 15.33 -15.94
N LEU A 171 -27.84 16.63 -16.23
CA LEU A 171 -28.65 17.60 -15.48
C LEU A 171 -30.13 17.27 -15.56
N ARG A 172 -30.63 16.96 -16.76
CA ARG A 172 -32.02 16.52 -16.95
C ARG A 172 -32.33 15.27 -16.12
N TYR A 173 -31.45 14.27 -16.17
CA TYR A 173 -31.58 13.06 -15.35
C TYR A 173 -31.63 13.37 -13.84
N ILE A 174 -30.87 14.35 -13.36
CA ILE A 174 -30.89 14.76 -11.95
C ILE A 174 -32.19 15.50 -11.61
N ASP A 175 -32.62 16.42 -12.47
CA ASP A 175 -33.77 17.30 -12.23
C ASP A 175 -35.12 16.58 -12.30
N GLU A 176 -35.22 15.56 -13.16
CA GLU A 176 -36.37 14.65 -13.27
C GLU A 176 -36.46 13.64 -12.10
N ALA A 177 -35.65 13.79 -11.05
CA ALA A 177 -35.79 12.98 -9.84
C ALA A 177 -37.13 13.27 -9.13
N PRO A 178 -37.81 12.24 -8.59
CA PRO A 178 -39.13 12.39 -7.96
C PRO A 178 -39.09 13.18 -6.65
N ASP A 179 -37.95 13.20 -5.97
CA ASP A 179 -37.77 13.86 -4.67
C ASP A 179 -36.33 14.37 -4.51
N GLU A 180 -36.14 15.24 -3.51
CA GLU A 180 -34.84 15.88 -3.24
C GLU A 180 -33.75 14.91 -2.78
N ALA A 181 -34.11 13.82 -2.09
CA ALA A 181 -33.13 12.81 -1.67
C ALA A 181 -32.62 12.02 -2.89
N THR A 182 -33.52 11.62 -3.80
CA THR A 182 -33.15 10.98 -5.06
C THR A 182 -32.33 11.94 -5.94
N ARG A 183 -32.69 13.23 -5.99
CA ARG A 183 -31.93 14.25 -6.72
C ARG A 183 -30.49 14.35 -6.20
N ARG A 184 -30.34 14.42 -4.87
CA ARG A 184 -29.03 14.44 -4.20
C ARG A 184 -28.22 13.20 -4.50
N GLU A 185 -28.82 12.02 -4.43
CA GLU A 185 -28.12 10.76 -4.74
C GLU A 185 -27.65 10.73 -6.20
N ARG A 186 -28.49 11.14 -7.15
CA ARG A 186 -28.14 11.24 -8.57
C ARG A 186 -27.01 12.24 -8.83
N LEU A 187 -27.01 13.37 -8.10
CA LEU A 187 -25.92 14.34 -8.16
C LEU A 187 -24.60 13.77 -7.63
N VAL A 188 -24.63 13.12 -6.45
CA VAL A 188 -23.45 12.45 -5.88
C VAL A 188 -22.91 11.40 -6.83
N ARG A 189 -23.77 10.53 -7.38
CA ARG A 189 -23.36 9.51 -8.34
C ARG A 189 -22.78 10.10 -9.63
N SER A 190 -23.37 11.17 -10.15
CA SER A 190 -22.86 11.87 -11.34
C SER A 190 -21.49 12.48 -11.09
N TRP A 191 -21.31 13.12 -9.93
CA TRP A 191 -20.02 13.63 -9.50
C TRP A 191 -18.99 12.50 -9.34
N GLU A 192 -19.34 11.40 -8.66
CA GLU A 192 -18.43 10.27 -8.45
C GLU A 192 -17.87 9.73 -9.76
N MET A 193 -18.71 9.58 -10.79
CA MET A 193 -18.28 9.09 -12.11
C MET A 193 -17.35 10.07 -12.84
N ARG A 194 -17.47 11.38 -12.57
CA ARG A 194 -16.78 12.45 -13.30
C ARG A 194 -15.75 13.22 -12.48
N ARG A 195 -15.52 12.85 -11.22
CA ARG A 195 -14.58 13.53 -10.29
C ARG A 195 -13.13 13.61 -10.78
N ARG A 196 -12.78 12.88 -11.84
CA ARG A 196 -11.47 12.90 -12.50
C ARG A 196 -11.41 13.86 -13.70
N GLU A 197 -12.53 14.44 -14.10
CA GLU A 197 -12.58 15.41 -15.19
C GLU A 197 -11.93 16.73 -14.77
N PRO A 198 -11.16 17.38 -15.66
CA PRO A 198 -10.51 18.65 -15.34
C PRO A 198 -11.50 19.72 -14.86
N GLY A 199 -11.19 20.34 -13.72
CA GLY A 199 -12.00 21.41 -13.14
C GLY A 199 -13.30 20.95 -12.46
N MET A 200 -13.55 19.64 -12.34
CA MET A 200 -14.57 19.12 -11.44
C MET A 200 -14.17 19.43 -9.99
N PRO A 201 -15.05 20.00 -9.15
CA PRO A 201 -14.75 20.22 -7.74
C PRO A 201 -14.32 18.91 -7.07
N TYR A 202 -13.18 18.94 -6.37
CA TYR A 202 -12.61 17.77 -5.72
C TYR A 202 -12.11 18.16 -4.33
N PRO A 203 -12.33 17.33 -3.29
CA PRO A 203 -11.91 17.69 -1.95
C PRO A 203 -10.39 17.86 -1.86
N ALA A 204 -9.95 18.99 -1.33
CA ALA A 204 -8.53 19.34 -1.21
C ALA A 204 -8.28 20.25 0.00
N GLY A 205 -7.01 20.39 0.39
CA GLY A 205 -6.58 21.39 1.36
C GLY A 205 -7.30 21.28 2.71
N GLU A 206 -8.01 22.34 3.09
CA GLU A 206 -8.75 22.42 4.34
C GLU A 206 -9.90 21.41 4.45
N ASP A 207 -10.58 21.06 3.34
CA ASP A 207 -11.70 20.13 3.38
C ASP A 207 -11.26 18.76 3.93
N LEU A 208 -10.07 18.31 3.53
CA LEU A 208 -9.47 17.05 4.01
C LEU A 208 -9.04 17.16 5.47
N LEU A 209 -8.57 18.32 5.91
CA LEU A 209 -8.15 18.50 7.31
C LEU A 209 -9.35 18.49 8.26
N ARG A 210 -10.45 19.13 7.87
CA ARG A 210 -11.71 19.11 8.63
C ARG A 210 -12.26 17.69 8.78
N LEU A 211 -12.09 16.85 7.76
CA LEU A 211 -12.51 15.45 7.82
C LEU A 211 -11.76 14.67 8.91
N VAL A 212 -10.49 15.00 9.19
CA VAL A 212 -9.72 14.28 10.22
C VAL A 212 -10.36 14.40 11.60
N ASP A 213 -10.93 15.57 11.91
CA ASP A 213 -11.48 15.83 13.24
C ASP A 213 -12.79 15.06 13.48
N LEU A 214 -13.42 14.56 12.41
CA LEU A 214 -14.63 13.75 12.47
C LEU A 214 -14.33 12.26 12.70
N PHE A 215 -13.09 11.82 12.49
CA PHE A 215 -12.70 10.42 12.65
C PHE A 215 -12.58 9.99 14.11
N SER A 216 -12.73 8.69 14.33
CA SER A 216 -12.44 8.06 15.60
C SER A 216 -11.01 8.35 16.10
N PRO A 217 -10.75 8.30 17.42
CA PRO A 217 -9.40 8.48 17.96
C PRO A 217 -8.36 7.53 17.33
N GLU A 218 -8.73 6.27 17.10
CA GLU A 218 -7.86 5.27 16.48
C GLU A 218 -7.48 5.67 15.04
N THR A 219 -8.47 6.00 14.20
CA THR A 219 -8.19 6.41 12.82
C THR A 219 -7.38 7.70 12.76
N ARG A 220 -7.63 8.66 13.67
CA ARG A 220 -6.80 9.87 13.80
C ARG A 220 -5.36 9.54 14.16
N GLU A 221 -5.14 8.61 15.07
CA GLU A 221 -3.79 8.13 15.40
C GLU A 221 -3.11 7.52 14.17
N LYS A 222 -3.79 6.63 13.43
CA LYS A 222 -3.24 6.03 12.20
C LYS A 222 -2.92 7.07 11.12
N ILE A 223 -3.76 8.09 10.98
CA ILE A 223 -3.52 9.20 10.03
C ILE A 223 -2.32 10.04 10.47
N ASN A 224 -2.20 10.33 11.76
CA ASN A 224 -1.16 11.19 12.32
C ASN A 224 0.16 10.46 12.62
N ALA A 225 0.16 9.12 12.61
CA ALA A 225 1.34 8.31 12.83
C ALA A 225 2.38 8.62 11.74
N LEU A 226 3.46 9.31 12.12
CA LEU A 226 4.52 9.66 11.19
C LEU A 226 5.42 8.45 10.91
N PRO A 227 5.83 8.25 9.64
CA PRO A 227 6.92 7.35 9.28
C PRO A 227 8.12 7.54 10.18
N ALA A 228 8.57 6.48 10.83
CA ALA A 228 9.81 6.53 11.58
C ALA A 228 10.96 7.05 10.70
N GLY A 229 11.69 8.04 11.21
CA GLY A 229 12.71 8.78 10.45
C GLY A 229 12.26 10.15 9.92
N GLN A 230 10.96 10.48 10.02
CA GLN A 230 10.39 11.79 9.67
C GLN A 230 9.99 12.63 10.89
N ALA A 231 10.50 12.29 12.08
CA ALA A 231 10.32 13.11 13.29
C ALA A 231 10.88 14.54 13.13
N SER A 232 11.78 14.76 12.17
CA SER A 232 12.35 16.05 11.79
C SER A 232 11.67 16.70 10.57
N ALA A 233 10.61 16.10 10.02
CA ALA A 233 9.87 16.69 8.90
C ALA A 233 9.27 18.03 9.32
N SER A 234 9.25 18.98 8.38
CA SER A 234 8.66 20.31 8.60
C SER A 234 7.16 20.21 8.87
N LEU A 235 6.57 21.26 9.44
CA LEU A 235 5.13 21.30 9.68
C LEU A 235 4.34 21.12 8.37
N GLU A 236 4.81 21.75 7.28
CA GLU A 236 4.20 21.67 5.95
C GLU A 236 4.24 20.25 5.39
N GLU A 237 5.38 19.56 5.51
CA GLU A 237 5.54 18.18 5.04
C GLU A 237 4.59 17.23 5.78
N ARG A 238 4.47 17.38 7.10
CA ARG A 238 3.54 16.59 7.92
C ARG A 238 2.10 16.81 7.51
N GLN A 239 1.73 18.07 7.25
CA GLN A 239 0.39 18.42 6.82
C GLN A 239 0.07 17.83 5.44
N ALA A 240 0.99 17.93 4.49
CA ALA A 240 0.84 17.34 3.16
C ALA A 240 0.67 15.81 3.23
N GLN A 241 1.44 15.13 4.07
CA GLN A 241 1.29 13.69 4.29
C GLN A 241 -0.05 13.32 4.95
N ARG A 242 -0.47 14.09 5.95
CA ARG A 242 -1.76 13.92 6.60
C ARG A 242 -2.89 14.04 5.57
N GLN A 243 -2.85 15.07 4.72
CA GLN A 243 -3.81 15.26 3.64
C GLN A 243 -3.79 14.09 2.64
N ALA A 244 -2.61 13.61 2.24
CA ALA A 244 -2.48 12.46 1.34
C ALA A 244 -3.10 11.18 1.94
N ARG A 245 -2.87 10.90 3.23
CA ARG A 245 -3.47 9.74 3.91
C ARG A 245 -4.99 9.82 3.99
N VAL A 246 -5.52 10.99 4.34
CA VAL A 246 -6.98 11.22 4.35
C VAL A 246 -7.56 11.05 2.95
N LEU A 247 -6.86 11.55 1.94
CA LEU A 247 -7.30 11.40 0.56
C LEU A 247 -7.36 9.93 0.13
N GLU A 248 -6.39 9.10 0.55
CA GLU A 248 -6.42 7.66 0.31
C GLU A 248 -7.60 6.98 1.02
N LEU A 249 -7.95 7.39 2.24
CA LEU A 249 -9.15 6.91 2.93
C LEU A 249 -10.43 7.29 2.18
N VAL A 250 -10.53 8.53 1.72
CA VAL A 250 -11.66 9.00 0.91
C VAL A 250 -11.75 8.20 -0.40
N ARG A 251 -10.62 7.95 -1.06
CA ARG A 251 -10.57 7.12 -2.27
C ARG A 251 -11.02 5.69 -1.98
N ALA A 252 -10.54 5.08 -0.90
CA ALA A 252 -10.91 3.74 -0.49
C ALA A 252 -12.42 3.63 -0.22
N ALA A 253 -13.00 4.59 0.50
CA ALA A 253 -14.44 4.64 0.78
C ALA A 253 -15.28 4.86 -0.49
N LEU A 254 -14.84 5.72 -1.41
CA LEU A 254 -15.51 5.92 -2.70
C LEU A 254 -15.52 4.63 -3.54
N VAL A 255 -14.41 3.88 -3.52
CA VAL A 255 -14.33 2.58 -4.19
C VAL A 255 -15.23 1.57 -3.46
N SER A 256 -15.24 1.54 -2.13
CA SER A 256 -16.05 0.58 -1.34
C SER A 256 -17.56 0.75 -1.55
N ARG A 257 -18.02 1.99 -1.76
CA ARG A 257 -19.41 2.30 -2.13
C ARG A 257 -19.82 1.67 -3.47
N THR A 258 -18.90 1.62 -4.43
CA THR A 258 -19.17 1.07 -5.76
C THR A 258 -18.95 -0.45 -5.81
N PHE A 259 -17.93 -0.91 -5.09
CA PHE A 259 -17.46 -2.29 -5.03
C PHE A 259 -17.29 -2.69 -3.56
N PRO A 260 -18.13 -3.58 -3.01
CA PRO A 260 -17.95 -4.05 -1.64
C PRO A 260 -16.53 -4.58 -1.47
N GLN A 261 -15.80 -4.17 -0.43
CA GLN A 261 -14.43 -4.64 -0.24
C GLN A 261 -14.47 -6.01 0.41
N PRO A 262 -14.02 -7.08 -0.29
CA PRO A 262 -13.98 -8.40 0.32
C PRO A 262 -12.91 -8.43 1.41
N THR A 263 -13.26 -9.04 2.54
CA THR A 263 -12.34 -9.42 3.62
C THR A 263 -11.26 -10.38 3.12
N ARG A 264 -10.19 -10.55 3.88
CA ARG A 264 -9.13 -11.49 3.52
C ARG A 264 -9.69 -12.92 3.42
N GLU A 265 -10.55 -13.28 4.36
CA GLU A 265 -11.22 -14.57 4.43
C GLU A 265 -12.08 -14.80 3.18
N GLU A 266 -12.86 -13.80 2.76
CA GLU A 266 -13.65 -13.87 1.53
C GLU A 266 -12.79 -14.00 0.27
N LEU A 267 -11.64 -13.32 0.21
CA LEU A 267 -10.69 -13.45 -0.91
C LEU A 267 -10.06 -14.84 -0.97
N LEU A 268 -9.72 -15.42 0.18
CA LEU A 268 -9.17 -16.78 0.24
C LEU A 268 -10.24 -17.82 -0.07
N GLN A 269 -11.48 -17.64 0.40
CA GLN A 269 -12.61 -18.48 0.01
C GLN A 269 -12.89 -18.37 -1.49
N PHE A 270 -12.85 -17.15 -2.04
CA PHE A 270 -12.97 -16.91 -3.48
C PHE A 270 -11.91 -17.68 -4.26
N TYR A 271 -10.65 -17.62 -3.84
CA TYR A 271 -9.57 -18.40 -4.45
C TYR A 271 -9.78 -19.92 -4.31
N ALA A 272 -10.20 -20.40 -3.14
CA ALA A 272 -10.45 -21.82 -2.90
C ALA A 272 -11.57 -22.36 -3.80
N ASN A 273 -12.62 -21.56 -4.02
CA ASN A 273 -13.77 -21.92 -4.85
C ASN A 273 -13.51 -21.81 -6.37
N MET A 274 -12.36 -21.29 -6.81
CA MET A 274 -11.99 -21.31 -8.23
C MET A 274 -11.78 -22.76 -8.70
N LYS A 275 -12.18 -23.04 -9.95
CA LYS A 275 -11.90 -24.34 -10.57
C LYS A 275 -10.39 -24.52 -10.76
N PRO A 276 -9.85 -25.74 -10.62
CA PRO A 276 -8.43 -26.03 -10.89
C PRO A 276 -7.98 -25.52 -12.26
N ASP A 277 -8.82 -25.71 -13.29
CA ASP A 277 -8.51 -25.33 -14.68
C ASP A 277 -8.90 -23.88 -15.03
N ASP A 278 -9.21 -23.05 -14.03
CA ASP A 278 -9.57 -21.65 -14.30
C ASP A 278 -8.31 -20.88 -14.76
N PRO A 279 -8.30 -20.29 -15.97
CA PRO A 279 -7.14 -19.56 -16.49
C PRO A 279 -6.75 -18.34 -15.64
N ARG A 280 -7.62 -17.92 -14.72
CA ARG A 280 -7.30 -16.89 -13.72
C ARG A 280 -6.30 -17.39 -12.68
N ARG A 281 -6.30 -18.69 -12.34
CA ARG A 281 -5.34 -19.29 -11.40
C ARG A 281 -3.91 -19.22 -11.93
N THR A 282 -3.71 -19.39 -13.24
CA THR A 282 -2.38 -19.24 -13.87
C THR A 282 -1.77 -17.84 -13.66
N ARG A 283 -2.60 -16.79 -13.48
CA ARG A 283 -2.10 -15.44 -13.16
C ARG A 283 -1.73 -15.24 -11.69
N LEU A 284 -2.24 -16.12 -10.83
CA LEU A 284 -2.03 -16.11 -9.38
C LEU A 284 -0.88 -17.05 -8.97
N GLU A 285 -0.48 -17.97 -9.85
CA GLU A 285 0.70 -18.82 -9.67
C GLU A 285 1.96 -17.98 -9.43
N GLY A 286 2.70 -18.31 -8.37
CA GLY A 286 3.94 -17.60 -7.98
C GLY A 286 3.72 -16.26 -7.26
N ARG A 287 2.47 -15.84 -7.03
CA ARG A 287 2.17 -14.66 -6.19
C ARG A 287 1.96 -15.10 -4.74
N GLU A 288 2.53 -14.35 -3.82
CA GLU A 288 2.40 -14.59 -2.38
C GLU A 288 2.01 -13.31 -1.64
N GLY A 289 1.51 -13.46 -0.41
CA GLY A 289 1.19 -12.34 0.48
C GLY A 289 0.24 -11.31 -0.14
N ASP A 290 0.66 -10.05 -0.12
CA ASP A 290 -0.18 -8.91 -0.53
C ASP A 290 -0.37 -8.83 -2.04
N ASP A 291 0.59 -9.30 -2.83
CA ASP A 291 0.49 -9.34 -4.28
C ASP A 291 -0.59 -10.33 -4.73
N LEU A 292 -0.71 -11.46 -4.00
CA LEU A 292 -1.78 -12.42 -4.20
C LEU A 292 -3.14 -11.81 -3.81
N LEU A 293 -3.24 -11.22 -2.63
CA LEU A 293 -4.50 -10.63 -2.14
C LEU A 293 -4.98 -9.47 -3.01
N SER A 294 -4.07 -8.64 -3.50
CA SER A 294 -4.40 -7.51 -4.39
C SER A 294 -4.94 -8.00 -5.73
N GLU A 295 -4.32 -9.02 -6.33
CA GLU A 295 -4.78 -9.59 -7.59
C GLU A 295 -6.10 -10.35 -7.41
N LEU A 296 -6.27 -11.09 -6.30
CA LEU A 296 -7.54 -11.72 -5.95
C LEU A 296 -8.66 -10.70 -5.81
N ARG A 297 -8.41 -9.58 -5.13
CA ARG A 297 -9.39 -8.50 -4.99
C ARG A 297 -9.76 -7.87 -6.30
N ARG A 298 -8.79 -7.66 -7.20
CA ARG A 298 -9.05 -7.18 -8.55
C ARG A 298 -9.94 -8.14 -9.33
N GLN A 299 -9.66 -9.44 -9.27
CA GLN A 299 -10.45 -10.47 -9.96
C GLN A 299 -11.87 -10.60 -9.39
N TRP A 300 -11.99 -10.59 -8.06
CA TRP A 300 -13.28 -10.62 -7.35
C TRP A 300 -14.14 -9.41 -7.73
N ASN A 301 -13.57 -8.21 -7.74
CA ASN A 301 -14.27 -6.99 -8.13
C ASN A 301 -14.70 -7.04 -9.60
N PHE A 302 -13.85 -7.57 -10.49
CA PHE A 302 -14.15 -7.69 -11.92
C PHE A 302 -15.29 -8.68 -12.19
N GLU A 303 -15.34 -9.80 -11.47
CA GLU A 303 -16.42 -10.79 -11.60
C GLU A 303 -17.77 -10.21 -11.15
N ARG A 304 -17.82 -9.59 -9.96
CA ARG A 304 -19.02 -8.89 -9.50
C ARG A 304 -19.44 -7.74 -10.41
N TRP A 305 -18.48 -7.05 -11.03
CA TRP A 305 -18.78 -5.99 -11.98
C TRP A 305 -19.39 -6.50 -13.28
N ARG A 306 -18.96 -7.68 -13.74
CA ARG A 306 -19.59 -8.39 -14.87
C ARG A 306 -21.02 -8.84 -14.52
N GLU A 307 -21.23 -9.38 -13.34
CA GLU A 307 -22.56 -9.80 -12.85
C GLU A 307 -23.54 -8.61 -12.74
N ARG A 308 -23.05 -7.41 -12.40
CA ARG A 308 -23.84 -6.16 -12.35
C ARG A 308 -24.07 -5.47 -13.70
N GLY A 309 -23.67 -6.08 -14.82
CA GLY A 309 -23.94 -5.52 -16.15
C GLY A 309 -22.97 -4.43 -16.63
N GLY A 310 -21.73 -4.41 -16.15
CA GLY A 310 -20.71 -3.45 -16.61
C GLY A 310 -20.38 -3.54 -18.12
N PRO A 311 -19.76 -2.51 -18.72
CA PRO A 311 -19.33 -2.49 -20.12
C PRO A 311 -18.54 -3.75 -20.50
N GLY A 312 -19.21 -4.67 -21.22
CA GLY A 312 -18.71 -6.01 -21.52
C GLY A 312 -19.69 -7.15 -21.20
N ALA A 313 -20.72 -6.90 -20.38
CA ALA A 313 -21.78 -7.86 -20.07
C ALA A 313 -22.85 -8.01 -21.18
N GLY A 314 -22.62 -7.46 -22.38
CA GLY A 314 -23.62 -7.36 -23.45
C GLY A 314 -23.05 -7.41 -24.86
N TRP A 315 -22.06 -8.27 -25.13
CA TRP A 315 -21.68 -8.68 -26.50
C TRP A 315 -22.06 -10.15 -26.79
N GLY A 316 -23.09 -10.66 -26.10
CA GLY A 316 -23.84 -11.83 -26.54
C GLY A 316 -25.08 -11.37 -27.32
N PRO A 317 -25.49 -12.09 -28.39
CA PRO A 317 -26.71 -11.76 -29.12
C PRO A 317 -27.89 -11.80 -28.15
N ARG A 318 -28.59 -10.67 -27.99
CA ARG A 318 -29.81 -10.59 -27.18
C ARG A 318 -30.87 -11.51 -27.79
N PRO A 319 -31.37 -12.53 -27.08
CA PRO A 319 -32.51 -13.32 -27.55
C PRO A 319 -33.78 -12.47 -27.40
N GLY A 320 -34.46 -12.19 -28.52
CA GLY A 320 -35.87 -11.82 -28.56
C GLY A 320 -36.26 -10.44 -28.01
N GLY A 321 -36.37 -9.44 -28.90
CA GLY A 321 -37.09 -8.20 -28.64
C GLY A 321 -37.64 -7.62 -29.96
N PRO A 322 -38.91 -7.16 -30.00
CA PRO A 322 -39.73 -7.19 -31.20
C PRO A 322 -39.59 -5.90 -32.02
N PHE A 323 -38.67 -5.89 -32.98
CA PHE A 323 -38.76 -4.98 -34.11
C PHE A 323 -38.78 -5.78 -35.39
N GLY A 324 -40.01 -6.13 -35.79
CA GLY A 324 -40.29 -6.69 -37.10
C GLY A 324 -39.91 -5.72 -38.21
N ARG A 325 -39.07 -6.21 -39.11
CA ARG A 325 -39.16 -5.97 -40.56
C ARG A 325 -38.96 -7.37 -41.16
N GLY A 326 -40.01 -8.11 -41.47
CA GLY A 326 -40.96 -7.73 -42.49
C GLY A 326 -40.37 -8.20 -43.82
N ASP A 327 -40.62 -9.48 -44.11
CA ASP A 327 -40.34 -10.12 -45.39
C ASP A 327 -40.75 -9.23 -46.56
N ARG A 328 -39.82 -9.03 -47.50
CA ARG A 328 -40.15 -8.92 -48.93
C ARG A 328 -39.03 -9.55 -49.74
N GLU A 329 -39.20 -10.86 -49.92
CA GLU A 329 -38.77 -11.57 -51.10
C GLU A 329 -39.70 -11.21 -52.27
N ARG A 330 -39.13 -11.23 -53.49
CA ARG A 330 -39.73 -11.31 -54.83
C ARG A 330 -39.88 -10.06 -55.72
N ASP A 331 -39.05 -10.14 -56.76
CA ASP A 331 -39.38 -10.17 -58.19
C ASP A 331 -39.40 -8.84 -58.97
N ASP A 332 -38.35 -8.73 -59.79
CA ASP A 332 -38.33 -8.45 -61.24
C ASP A 332 -38.69 -7.07 -61.84
N GLU A 333 -37.80 -6.71 -62.78
CA GLU A 333 -38.00 -5.88 -63.97
C GLU A 333 -38.32 -4.38 -63.84
N ARG A 334 -37.31 -3.52 -64.09
CA ARG A 334 -37.21 -2.66 -65.30
C ARG A 334 -36.24 -1.48 -65.11
N GLY A 335 -35.24 -1.44 -65.99
CA GLY A 335 -34.98 -0.28 -66.84
C GLY A 335 -34.46 1.02 -66.21
N GLY A 336 -33.15 1.24 -66.35
CA GLY A 336 -32.67 2.35 -67.17
C GLY A 336 -32.17 3.63 -66.50
N LYS A 337 -31.01 4.08 -67.01
CA LYS A 337 -30.39 5.42 -66.98
C LYS A 337 -29.81 5.84 -65.62
N GLY A 338 -28.56 6.29 -65.48
CA GLY A 338 -27.52 6.71 -66.41
C GLY A 338 -26.84 7.98 -65.89
N ARG A 339 -25.62 7.85 -65.33
CA ARG A 339 -24.54 8.86 -65.15
C ARG A 339 -24.85 10.15 -64.33
N PRO A 340 -23.83 10.97 -63.93
CA PRO A 340 -22.38 10.88 -64.16
C PRO A 340 -21.48 10.98 -62.91
N ARG A 341 -20.22 10.61 -63.13
CA ARG A 341 -19.04 10.71 -62.26
C ARG A 341 -18.46 12.14 -62.38
N GLY A 342 -18.25 12.83 -61.26
CA GLY A 342 -17.54 14.11 -61.17
C GLY A 342 -16.04 13.93 -60.85
N PRO A 343 -15.19 14.94 -61.13
CA PRO A 343 -13.78 14.75 -61.44
C PRO A 343 -12.83 14.90 -60.24
N GLU A 344 -11.63 14.36 -60.47
CA GLU A 344 -10.42 14.40 -59.67
C GLU A 344 -9.91 15.83 -59.45
N ASP A 345 -9.39 16.11 -58.24
CA ASP A 345 -8.50 17.25 -58.00
C ASP A 345 -7.32 16.84 -57.09
N GLY A 346 -6.16 16.67 -57.75
CA GLY A 346 -4.88 17.29 -57.40
C GLY A 346 -4.35 17.23 -55.96
N ARG A 347 -3.47 16.25 -55.69
CA ARG A 347 -2.37 16.45 -54.73
C ARG A 347 -1.04 16.00 -55.35
N PRO A 348 -0.02 16.87 -55.42
CA PRO A 348 1.33 16.46 -55.80
C PRO A 348 2.05 15.72 -54.64
N PRO A 349 2.93 14.76 -54.94
CA PRO A 349 3.65 13.98 -53.92
C PRO A 349 4.86 14.73 -53.33
N PRO A 350 5.30 14.38 -52.10
CA PRO A 350 6.43 15.00 -51.43
C PRO A 350 7.80 14.52 -51.98
N PRO A 351 8.86 15.32 -51.83
CA PRO A 351 10.21 14.95 -52.27
C PRO A 351 10.88 13.89 -51.37
N PRO A 352 11.78 13.06 -51.91
CA PRO A 352 12.46 11.99 -51.18
C PRO A 352 13.61 12.50 -50.30
N PRO A 353 14.01 11.73 -49.26
CA PRO A 353 15.03 12.12 -48.30
C PRO A 353 16.44 12.05 -48.90
N GLY A 354 17.24 13.08 -48.58
CA GLY A 354 18.69 13.14 -48.75
C GLY A 354 19.31 13.78 -47.52
#